data_AF-A0A248UNB4-F1
#
_entry.id   AF-A0A248UNB4-F1
#
_cell.length_a   1.000
_cell.length_b   1.000
_cell.length_c   1.000
_cell.angle_alpha   90.00
_cell.angle_beta   90.00
_cell.angle_gamma   90.00
#
_symmetry.space_group_name_H-M   'P 1'
#
loop_
_entity.id
_entity.type
_entity.pdbx_description
1 polymer ?
#
loop_
_entity_poly.entity_id
_entity_poly.type
_entity_poly.pdbx_seq_one_letter_code
_entity_poly.pdbx_strand_id
1 'polypeptide(L)'
;MQTTKTETQSTRILSVTDEASRRNQEKLRRELGTTVCSWLDDPEVIEIILNEDGSLWVDRVGKGMEQGGEILGAAAISAIGTVASFLNTTITKQDPILECELPLDGSRFEALVPPVVSAPVFTIRKRAVKIFTLDDYVQASIISQRYCDAIKQSVADRENILVVGGTQSGKTTLTNAIINHMAEVTPDHRLVIIEDTGELQWALPSCLIKASSRLPCVFQAVISAV
;
A
#
# COMPACT_ATOMS: atom_id res chain seq x y z
N MET A 1 14.20 -20.95 49.98
CA MET A 1 14.98 -21.29 48.78
C MET A 1 13.99 -21.42 47.63
N GLN A 2 13.58 -20.27 47.07
CA GLN A 2 13.93 -19.74 45.73
C GLN A 2 13.09 -20.34 44.59
N THR A 3 12.02 -19.63 44.20
CA THR A 3 11.39 -19.71 42.87
C THR A 3 10.65 -18.40 42.56
N THR A 4 11.36 -17.33 42.20
CA THR A 4 10.78 -16.11 41.58
C THR A 4 11.87 -15.34 40.85
N LYS A 5 12.17 -15.68 39.58
CA LYS A 5 13.04 -14.84 38.71
C LYS A 5 12.71 -14.81 37.21
N THR A 6 11.69 -15.50 36.71
CA THR A 6 11.56 -15.68 35.23
C THR A 6 10.57 -14.71 34.54
N GLU A 7 9.63 -14.08 35.25
CA GLU A 7 8.60 -13.24 34.58
C GLU A 7 9.05 -11.80 34.24
N THR A 8 10.11 -11.27 34.85
CA THR A 8 10.53 -9.87 34.66
C THR A 8 11.35 -9.63 33.39
N GLN A 9 11.86 -10.68 32.73
CA GLN A 9 12.71 -10.53 31.53
C GLN A 9 11.90 -10.40 30.22
N SER A 10 10.73 -11.04 30.10
CA SER A 10 9.94 -11.04 28.86
C SER A 10 9.29 -9.67 28.57
N THR A 11 8.79 -8.99 29.60
CA THR A 11 8.15 -7.67 29.48
C THR A 11 9.15 -6.55 29.14
N ARG A 12 10.43 -6.68 29.56
CA ARG A 12 11.48 -5.70 29.27
C ARG A 12 12.02 -5.76 27.84
N ILE A 13 11.98 -6.93 27.19
CA ILE A 13 12.46 -7.10 25.81
C ILE A 13 11.45 -6.53 24.81
N LEU A 14 10.15 -6.71 25.08
CA LEU A 14 9.06 -6.07 24.31
C LEU A 14 9.16 -4.54 24.39
N SER A 15 9.35 -3.98 25.60
CA SER A 15 9.41 -2.51 25.79
C SER A 15 10.59 -1.81 25.12
N VAL A 16 11.74 -2.49 24.98
CA VAL A 16 12.94 -1.90 24.34
C VAL A 16 12.85 -1.94 22.82
N THR A 17 12.25 -2.99 22.27
CA THR A 17 12.05 -3.13 20.82
C THR A 17 11.01 -2.12 20.30
N ASP A 18 9.97 -1.86 21.08
CA ASP A 18 8.98 -0.82 20.78
C ASP A 18 9.58 0.58 20.83
N GLU A 19 10.47 0.86 21.79
CA GLU A 19 11.10 2.17 21.92
C GLU A 19 12.11 2.46 20.81
N ALA A 20 12.91 1.45 20.41
CA ALA A 20 13.82 1.56 19.28
C ALA A 20 13.06 1.76 17.95
N SER A 21 11.97 1.02 17.76
CA SER A 21 11.10 1.16 16.58
C SER A 21 10.46 2.54 16.52
N ARG A 22 9.97 3.05 17.66
CA ARG A 22 9.39 4.40 17.78
C ARG A 22 10.41 5.49 17.41
N ARG A 23 11.64 5.40 17.93
CA ARG A 23 12.72 6.35 17.61
C ARG A 23 13.08 6.32 16.12
N ASN A 24 13.12 5.14 15.52
CA ASN A 24 13.37 5.00 14.09
C ASN A 24 12.23 5.56 13.24
N GLN A 25 10.97 5.42 13.67
CA GLN A 25 9.82 6.02 12.98
C GLN A 25 9.84 7.56 13.08
N GLU A 26 10.17 8.11 14.25
CA GLU A 26 10.34 9.56 14.44
C GLU A 26 11.49 10.11 13.57
N LYS A 27 12.61 9.38 13.50
CA LYS A 27 13.74 9.71 12.63
C LYS A 27 13.32 9.72 11.17
N LEU A 28 12.63 8.68 10.71
CA LEU A 28 12.15 8.57 9.33
C LEU A 28 11.20 9.73 8.98
N ARG A 29 10.24 10.06 9.85
CA ARG A 29 9.34 11.21 9.65
C ARG A 29 10.11 12.53 9.52
N ARG A 30 11.16 12.74 10.31
CA ARG A 30 12.03 13.92 10.22
C ARG A 30 12.80 13.97 8.90
N GLU A 31 13.28 12.84 8.41
CA GLU A 31 14.05 12.73 7.16
C GLU A 31 13.16 12.91 5.92
N LEU A 32 11.94 12.36 5.93
CA LEU A 32 10.93 12.58 4.88
C LEU A 32 10.39 14.02 4.88
N GLY A 33 10.44 14.70 6.03
CA GLY A 33 10.01 16.09 6.16
C GLY A 33 8.50 16.25 6.30
N THR A 34 8.08 17.48 6.60
CA THR A 34 6.68 17.82 6.89
C THR A 34 5.77 17.66 5.68
N THR A 35 6.26 17.98 4.48
CA THR A 35 5.49 17.88 3.23
C THR A 35 5.06 16.44 2.96
N VAL A 36 6.01 15.50 2.92
CA VAL A 36 5.70 14.07 2.70
C VAL A 36 4.84 13.52 3.82
N CYS A 37 5.13 13.84 5.09
CA CYS A 37 4.29 13.41 6.21
C CYS A 37 2.84 13.90 6.07
N SER A 38 2.63 15.16 5.67
CA SER A 38 1.27 15.70 5.48
C SER A 38 0.51 14.98 4.37
N TRP A 39 1.20 14.55 3.30
CA TRP A 39 0.58 13.77 2.21
C TRP A 39 0.33 12.31 2.60
N LEU A 40 1.18 11.72 3.44
CA LEU A 40 0.93 10.39 4.01
C LEU A 40 -0.34 10.38 4.87
N ASP A 41 -0.62 11.46 5.60
CA ASP A 41 -1.81 11.55 6.44
C ASP A 41 -3.09 11.92 5.64
N ASP A 42 -2.94 12.37 4.39
CA ASP A 42 -4.04 12.85 3.55
C ASP A 42 -4.74 11.72 2.77
N PRO A 43 -6.03 11.41 3.04
CA PRO A 43 -6.72 10.28 2.41
C PRO A 43 -6.98 10.46 0.91
N GLU A 44 -6.83 11.67 0.34
CA GLU A 44 -6.96 11.90 -1.10
C GLU A 44 -5.66 11.61 -1.88
N VAL A 45 -4.53 11.45 -1.20
CA VAL A 45 -3.24 11.14 -1.83
C VAL A 45 -3.18 9.67 -2.20
N ILE A 46 -2.76 9.42 -3.45
CA ILE A 46 -2.55 8.08 -4.01
C ILE A 46 -1.06 7.75 -4.02
N GLU A 47 -0.25 8.68 -4.50
CA GLU A 47 1.17 8.46 -4.77
C GLU A 47 1.99 9.70 -4.44
N ILE A 48 3.20 9.50 -3.96
CA ILE A 48 4.19 10.54 -3.66
C ILE A 48 5.48 10.15 -4.36
N ILE A 49 6.06 11.06 -5.14
CA ILE A 49 7.26 10.80 -5.94
C ILE A 49 8.32 11.85 -5.59
N LEU A 50 9.56 11.40 -5.38
CA LEU A 50 10.76 12.23 -5.36
C LEU A 50 11.55 12.00 -6.65
N ASN A 51 11.76 13.05 -7.44
CA ASN A 51 12.55 13.00 -8.66
C ASN A 51 14.04 13.26 -8.42
N GLU A 52 14.87 12.98 -9.42
CA GLU A 52 16.33 13.15 -9.38
C GLU A 52 16.77 14.60 -9.14
N ASP A 53 15.96 15.58 -9.55
CA ASP A 53 16.21 17.00 -9.31
C ASP A 53 15.87 17.45 -7.89
N GLY A 54 15.37 16.54 -7.05
CA GLY A 54 14.93 16.81 -5.69
C GLY A 54 13.47 17.28 -5.58
N SER A 55 12.75 17.43 -6.71
CA SER A 55 11.35 17.84 -6.70
C SER A 55 10.43 16.73 -6.16
N LEU A 56 9.48 17.12 -5.32
CA LEU A 56 8.42 16.28 -4.81
C LEU A 56 7.12 16.49 -5.59
N TRP A 57 6.52 15.39 -6.01
CA TRP A 57 5.24 15.34 -6.68
C TRP A 57 4.26 14.46 -5.92
N VAL A 58 2.98 14.77 -6.07
CA VAL A 58 1.89 14.05 -5.42
C VAL A 58 0.75 13.80 -6.41
N ASP A 59 0.28 12.56 -6.49
CA ASP A 59 -0.95 12.22 -7.22
C ASP A 59 -2.13 12.17 -6.25
N ARG A 60 -3.22 12.81 -6.64
CA ARG A 60 -4.44 12.93 -5.84
C ARG A 60 -5.65 12.49 -6.63
N VAL A 61 -6.60 11.86 -5.94
CA VAL A 61 -7.85 11.38 -6.53
C VAL A 61 -8.53 12.51 -7.33
N GLY A 62 -8.63 12.31 -8.65
CA GLY A 62 -9.33 13.21 -9.56
C GLY A 62 -8.62 14.52 -9.89
N LYS A 63 -7.41 14.78 -9.35
CA LYS A 63 -6.62 15.99 -9.65
C LYS A 63 -5.39 15.71 -10.50
N GLY A 64 -4.88 14.47 -10.45
CA GLY A 64 -3.66 14.09 -11.15
C GLY A 64 -2.40 14.53 -10.40
N MET A 65 -1.28 14.52 -11.12
CA MET A 65 0.06 14.74 -10.55
C MET A 65 0.38 16.23 -10.41
N GLU A 66 0.71 16.66 -9.20
CA GLU A 66 1.04 18.06 -8.85
C GLU A 66 2.40 18.14 -8.14
N GLN A 67 3.22 19.13 -8.49
CA GLN A 67 4.46 19.41 -7.76
C GLN A 67 4.15 20.16 -6.47
N GLY A 68 4.73 19.76 -5.34
CA GLY A 68 4.36 20.30 -4.04
C GLY A 68 5.47 20.44 -3.00
N GLY A 69 6.73 20.27 -3.39
CA GLY A 69 7.86 20.53 -2.51
C GLY A 69 9.18 20.06 -3.08
N GLU A 70 10.20 20.02 -2.23
CA GLU A 70 11.53 19.52 -2.55
C GLU A 70 12.15 18.81 -1.35
N ILE A 71 13.01 17.83 -1.60
CA ILE A 71 13.86 17.18 -0.61
C ILE A 71 15.32 17.26 -1.06
N LEU A 72 16.20 17.65 -0.13
CA LEU A 72 17.64 17.61 -0.36
C LEU A 72 18.12 16.16 -0.49
N GLY A 73 19.00 15.88 -1.46
CA GLY A 73 19.49 14.52 -1.70
C GLY A 73 20.10 13.83 -0.46
N ALA A 74 20.75 14.58 0.43
CA ALA A 74 21.26 14.03 1.70
C ALA A 74 20.13 13.54 2.64
N ALA A 75 19.01 14.27 2.70
CA ALA A 75 17.85 13.86 3.49
C ALA A 75 17.15 12.65 2.84
N ALA A 76 17.02 12.64 1.51
CA ALA A 76 16.46 11.50 0.77
C ALA A 76 17.28 10.21 1.00
N ILE A 77 18.61 10.26 0.87
CA ILE A 77 19.49 9.11 1.16
C ILE A 77 19.34 8.65 2.61
N SER A 78 19.24 9.59 3.56
CA SER A 78 19.04 9.25 4.97
C SER A 78 17.71 8.53 5.19
N ALA A 79 16.62 9.02 4.59
CA ALA A 79 15.29 8.40 4.65
C ALA A 79 15.31 6.99 4.07
N ILE A 80 15.85 6.80 2.86
CA ILE A 80 15.97 5.49 2.20
C ILE A 80 16.79 4.53 3.07
N GLY A 81 17.91 5.00 3.63
CA GLY A 81 18.75 4.20 4.53
C GLY A 81 18.03 3.80 5.83
N THR A 82 17.21 4.69 6.38
CA THR A 82 16.36 4.38 7.54
C THR A 82 15.31 3.32 7.19
N VAL A 83 14.65 3.42 6.03
CA VAL A 83 13.70 2.39 5.55
C VAL A 83 14.40 1.04 5.36
N ALA A 84 15.56 1.01 4.71
CA ALA A 84 16.35 -0.21 4.55
C ALA A 84 16.70 -0.85 5.91
N SER A 85 17.04 -0.02 6.90
CA SER A 85 17.38 -0.47 8.25
C SER A 85 16.20 -1.15 8.95
N PHE A 86 14.96 -0.68 8.75
CA PHE A 86 13.75 -1.34 9.29
C PHE A 86 13.58 -2.77 8.77
N LEU A 87 14.06 -3.05 7.56
CA LEU A 87 13.98 -4.35 6.92
C LEU A 87 15.23 -5.20 7.18
N ASN A 88 16.17 -4.72 8.00
CA ASN A 88 17.50 -5.31 8.19
C ASN A 88 18.26 -5.52 6.87
N THR A 89 18.04 -4.64 5.90
CA THR A 89 18.75 -4.62 4.62
C THR A 89 19.58 -3.34 4.49
N THR A 90 20.34 -3.21 3.41
CA THR A 90 21.14 -2.02 3.13
C THR A 90 21.09 -1.74 1.64
N ILE A 91 20.83 -0.48 1.30
CA ILE A 91 20.96 0.01 -0.07
C ILE A 91 22.40 0.49 -0.29
N THR A 92 23.03 0.07 -1.39
CA THR A 92 24.43 0.39 -1.68
C THR A 92 24.60 0.74 -3.16
N LYS A 93 25.81 1.15 -3.56
CA LYS A 93 26.11 1.34 -5.00
C LYS A 93 26.07 0.03 -5.79
N GLN A 94 26.30 -1.11 -5.13
CA GLN A 94 26.26 -2.44 -5.72
C GLN A 94 24.85 -3.02 -5.75
N ASP A 95 24.01 -2.59 -4.81
CA ASP A 95 22.60 -2.96 -4.72
C ASP A 95 21.74 -1.68 -4.55
N PRO A 96 21.50 -0.95 -5.65
CA PRO A 96 21.00 0.42 -5.63
C PRO A 96 19.48 0.54 -5.70
N ILE A 97 18.74 -0.56 -5.59
CA ILE A 97 17.28 -0.62 -5.71
C ILE A 97 16.72 -1.19 -4.40
N LEU A 98 15.68 -0.57 -3.86
CA LEU A 98 14.97 -1.04 -2.67
C LEU A 98 13.48 -1.06 -2.95
N GLU A 99 12.85 -2.21 -2.75
CA GLU A 99 11.39 -2.40 -2.85
C GLU A 99 10.87 -3.01 -1.55
N CYS A 100 9.87 -2.39 -0.93
CA CYS A 100 9.35 -2.83 0.37
C CYS A 100 8.02 -2.19 0.76
N GLU A 101 7.54 -2.49 1.97
CA GLU A 101 6.48 -1.73 2.63
C GLU A 101 7.09 -0.65 3.54
N LEU A 102 6.53 0.56 3.46
CA LEU A 102 6.91 1.72 4.26
C LEU A 102 6.60 1.43 5.74
N PRO A 103 7.58 1.50 6.65
CA PRO A 103 7.40 1.16 8.07
C PRO A 103 6.45 2.08 8.87
N LEU A 104 5.91 3.14 8.24
CA LEU A 104 5.02 4.10 8.87
C LEU A 104 3.54 3.69 8.79
N ASP A 105 3.11 3.20 7.62
CA ASP A 105 1.70 2.96 7.30
C ASP A 105 1.48 1.71 6.42
N GLY A 106 2.55 1.01 6.04
CA GLY A 106 2.51 -0.17 5.18
C GLY A 106 2.33 0.15 3.68
N SER A 107 2.41 1.42 3.27
CA SER A 107 2.38 1.83 1.86
C SER A 107 3.51 1.17 1.06
N ARG A 108 3.36 0.95 -0.24
CA ARG A 108 4.46 0.45 -1.08
C ARG A 108 5.54 1.53 -1.18
N PHE A 109 6.79 1.16 -0.94
CA PHE A 109 7.95 2.03 -1.03
C PHE A 109 8.96 1.46 -2.01
N GLU A 110 9.32 2.25 -3.00
CA GLU A 110 10.38 1.95 -3.95
C GLU A 110 11.39 3.07 -3.94
N ALA A 111 12.68 2.74 -3.93
CA ALA A 111 13.74 3.72 -3.98
C ALA A 111 14.89 3.26 -4.88
N LEU A 112 15.50 4.23 -5.55
CA LEU A 112 16.70 4.02 -6.35
C LEU A 112 17.76 5.03 -5.94
N VAL A 113 19.02 4.59 -5.93
CA VAL A 113 20.19 5.44 -5.64
C VAL A 113 21.25 5.30 -6.72
N PRO A 114 22.26 6.20 -6.76
CA PRO A 114 23.36 6.06 -7.70
C PRO A 114 24.07 4.69 -7.59
N PRO A 115 24.44 4.06 -8.72
CA PRO A 115 24.57 4.67 -10.05
C PRO A 115 23.37 4.47 -11.01
N VAL A 116 22.27 3.82 -10.60
CA VAL A 116 21.13 3.56 -11.50
C VAL A 116 20.41 4.86 -11.88
N VAL A 117 20.40 5.81 -10.94
CA VAL A 117 19.88 7.17 -11.08
C VAL A 117 20.97 8.18 -10.73
N SER A 118 20.86 9.41 -11.23
CA SER A 118 21.85 10.47 -10.99
C SER A 118 21.84 10.98 -9.55
N ALA A 119 20.69 10.85 -8.88
CA ALA A 119 20.41 11.31 -7.53
C ALA A 119 19.38 10.36 -6.87
N PRO A 120 19.30 10.29 -5.54
CA PRO A 120 18.32 9.45 -4.86
C PRO A 120 16.88 9.81 -5.25
N VAL A 121 16.09 8.80 -5.59
CA VAL A 121 14.66 8.93 -5.89
C VAL A 121 13.87 7.92 -5.08
N PHE A 122 12.60 8.22 -4.81
CA PHE A 122 11.69 7.24 -4.26
C PHE A 122 10.25 7.49 -4.70
N THR A 123 9.44 6.45 -4.63
CA THR A 123 8.00 6.50 -4.81
C THR A 123 7.34 5.84 -3.61
N ILE A 124 6.36 6.52 -3.02
CA ILE A 124 5.45 5.96 -2.03
C ILE A 124 4.07 5.85 -2.66
N ARG A 125 3.57 4.63 -2.82
CA ARG A 125 2.21 4.37 -3.29
C ARG A 125 1.36 3.91 -2.12
N LYS A 126 0.39 4.75 -1.75
CA LYS A 126 -0.47 4.53 -0.59
C LYS A 126 -1.43 3.38 -0.84
N ARG A 127 -1.74 2.63 0.22
CA ARG A 127 -2.87 1.70 0.19
C ARG A 127 -4.16 2.48 -0.04
N ALA A 128 -5.08 1.93 -0.81
CA ALA A 128 -6.37 2.57 -1.06
C ALA A 128 -7.13 2.73 0.27
N VAL A 129 -7.20 3.95 0.80
CA VAL A 129 -7.88 4.23 2.08
C VAL A 129 -9.40 4.32 1.89
N LYS A 130 -9.87 4.73 0.71
CA LYS A 130 -11.29 4.91 0.40
C LYS A 130 -11.78 3.79 -0.50
N ILE A 131 -12.74 3.01 0.00
CA ILE A 131 -13.53 2.09 -0.83
C ILE A 131 -14.58 2.92 -1.56
N PHE A 132 -14.53 2.93 -2.89
CA PHE A 132 -15.60 3.46 -3.72
C PHE A 132 -16.61 2.35 -3.95
N THR A 133 -17.89 2.63 -3.74
CA THR A 133 -18.98 1.70 -4.05
C THR A 133 -19.31 1.76 -5.54
N LEU A 134 -19.95 0.72 -6.08
CA LEU A 134 -20.44 0.75 -7.47
C LEU A 134 -21.44 1.89 -7.70
N ASP A 135 -22.19 2.27 -6.66
CA ASP A 135 -23.13 3.40 -6.74
C ASP A 135 -22.39 4.76 -6.80
N ASP A 136 -21.22 4.89 -6.17
CA ASP A 136 -20.37 6.08 -6.33
C ASP A 136 -19.92 6.26 -7.79
N TYR A 137 -19.64 5.16 -8.51
CA TYR A 137 -19.28 5.22 -9.94
C TYR A 137 -20.46 5.70 -10.80
N VAL A 138 -21.70 5.34 -10.44
CA VAL A 138 -22.89 5.85 -11.12
C VAL A 138 -23.10 7.33 -10.82
N GLN A 139 -22.98 7.73 -9.55
CA GLN A 139 -23.11 9.13 -9.13
C GLN A 139 -22.06 10.03 -9.80
N ALA A 140 -20.83 9.54 -9.93
CA ALA A 140 -19.75 10.21 -10.64
C ALA A 140 -19.89 10.15 -12.17
N SER A 141 -20.94 9.50 -12.70
CA SER A 141 -21.17 9.29 -14.14
C SER A 141 -20.01 8.58 -14.87
N ILE A 142 -19.21 7.79 -14.14
CA ILE A 142 -18.13 6.98 -14.70
C ILE A 142 -18.71 5.73 -15.39
N ILE A 143 -19.77 5.15 -14.81
CA ILE A 143 -20.55 4.06 -15.41
C ILE A 143 -22.03 4.42 -15.42
N SER A 144 -22.78 3.90 -16.41
CA SER A 144 -24.23 4.00 -16.39
C SER A 144 -24.87 3.05 -15.38
N GLN A 145 -26.07 3.36 -14.90
CA GLN A 145 -26.85 2.47 -14.01
C GLN A 145 -26.95 1.05 -14.59
N ARG A 146 -27.18 0.92 -15.91
CA ARG A 146 -27.26 -0.37 -16.59
C ARG A 146 -26.00 -1.23 -16.39
N TYR A 147 -24.82 -0.63 -16.44
CA TYR A 147 -23.56 -1.37 -16.23
C TYR A 147 -23.34 -1.70 -14.76
N CYS A 148 -23.73 -0.80 -13.84
CA CYS A 148 -23.74 -1.10 -12.41
C CYS A 148 -24.61 -2.33 -12.11
N ASP A 149 -25.84 -2.36 -12.61
CA ASP A 149 -26.78 -3.46 -12.41
C ASP A 149 -26.24 -4.77 -13.00
N ALA A 150 -25.62 -4.71 -14.19
CA ALA A 150 -24.98 -5.88 -14.81
C ALA A 150 -23.85 -6.45 -13.95
N ILE A 151 -22.97 -5.59 -13.40
CA ILE A 151 -21.88 -6.02 -12.51
C ILE A 151 -22.44 -6.64 -11.23
N LYS A 152 -23.43 -5.98 -10.60
CA LYS A 152 -24.10 -6.47 -9.38
C LYS A 152 -24.75 -7.84 -9.63
N GLN A 153 -25.39 -8.03 -10.78
CA GLN A 153 -26.00 -9.30 -11.18
C GLN A 153 -24.94 -10.39 -11.41
N SER A 154 -23.87 -10.11 -12.16
CA SER A 154 -22.76 -11.06 -12.36
C SER A 154 -22.12 -11.49 -11.03
N VAL A 155 -22.02 -10.59 -10.06
CA VAL A 155 -21.59 -10.94 -8.69
C VAL A 155 -22.57 -11.89 -8.00
N ALA A 156 -23.87 -11.62 -8.06
CA ALA A 156 -24.90 -12.47 -7.47
C ALA A 156 -24.92 -13.88 -8.12
N ASP A 157 -24.72 -13.94 -9.44
CA ASP A 157 -24.67 -15.17 -10.23
C ASP A 157 -23.30 -15.89 -10.15
N ARG A 158 -22.33 -15.29 -9.45
CA ARG A 158 -20.97 -15.81 -9.23
C ARG A 158 -20.19 -16.05 -10.53
N GLU A 159 -20.38 -15.15 -11.48
CA GLU A 159 -19.63 -15.16 -12.72
C GLU A 159 -18.18 -14.71 -12.49
N ASN A 160 -17.26 -15.15 -13.36
CA ASN A 160 -15.89 -14.68 -13.34
C ASN A 160 -15.82 -13.28 -13.97
N ILE A 161 -15.31 -12.30 -13.22
CA ILE A 161 -15.17 -10.92 -13.69
C ILE A 161 -13.69 -10.60 -13.86
N LEU A 162 -13.32 -10.12 -15.05
CA LEU A 162 -11.99 -9.61 -15.36
C LEU A 162 -12.04 -8.08 -15.51
N VAL A 163 -11.26 -7.36 -14.70
CA VAL A 163 -11.14 -5.90 -14.80
C VAL A 163 -9.89 -5.56 -15.59
N VAL A 164 -10.07 -4.90 -16.73
CA VAL A 164 -9.00 -4.55 -17.68
C VAL A 164 -8.89 -3.04 -17.87
N GLY A 165 -7.70 -2.56 -18.23
CA GLY A 165 -7.42 -1.14 -18.42
C GLY A 165 -5.93 -0.79 -18.32
N GLY A 166 -5.56 0.43 -18.69
CA GLY A 166 -4.18 0.92 -18.59
C GLY A 166 -3.66 1.01 -17.15
N THR A 167 -2.37 1.23 -16.98
CA THR A 167 -1.79 1.61 -15.68
C THR A 167 -2.48 2.88 -15.19
N GLN A 168 -2.77 2.96 -13.88
CA GLN A 168 -3.48 4.08 -13.24
C GLN A 168 -4.91 4.35 -13.74
N SER A 169 -5.54 3.44 -14.52
CA SER A 169 -6.90 3.65 -15.03
C SER A 169 -8.02 3.35 -14.02
N GLY A 170 -7.70 3.14 -12.74
CA GLY A 170 -8.68 2.81 -11.70
C GLY A 170 -9.09 1.33 -11.61
N LYS A 171 -8.34 0.40 -12.20
CA LYS A 171 -8.64 -1.04 -12.16
C LYS A 171 -8.81 -1.57 -10.72
N THR A 172 -7.79 -1.38 -9.89
CA THR A 172 -7.82 -1.82 -8.49
C THR A 172 -8.97 -1.16 -7.73
N THR A 173 -9.25 0.11 -8.01
CA THR A 173 -10.38 0.84 -7.40
C THR A 173 -11.73 0.23 -7.78
N LEU A 174 -11.93 -0.13 -9.04
CA LEU A 174 -13.16 -0.81 -9.48
C LEU A 174 -13.26 -2.22 -8.90
N THR A 175 -12.14 -2.96 -8.86
CA THR A 175 -12.08 -4.26 -8.21
C THR A 175 -12.48 -4.18 -6.74
N ASN A 176 -12.00 -3.17 -6.00
CA ASN A 176 -12.41 -2.94 -4.61
C ASN A 176 -13.90 -2.64 -4.48
N ALA A 177 -14.51 -1.91 -5.42
CA ALA A 177 -15.95 -1.68 -5.45
C ALA A 177 -16.75 -2.98 -5.63
N ILE A 178 -16.26 -3.87 -6.50
CA ILE A 178 -16.84 -5.19 -6.74
C ILE A 178 -16.71 -6.07 -5.50
N ILE A 179 -15.52 -6.13 -4.88
CA ILE A 179 -15.27 -6.88 -3.64
C ILE A 179 -16.17 -6.39 -2.51
N ASN A 180 -16.35 -5.07 -2.38
CA ASN A 180 -17.26 -4.50 -1.39
C ASN A 180 -18.69 -5.00 -1.62
N HIS A 181 -19.18 -4.97 -2.86
CA HIS A 181 -20.51 -5.48 -3.17
C HIS A 181 -20.62 -7.00 -2.94
N MET A 182 -19.58 -7.78 -3.28
CA MET A 182 -19.52 -9.21 -2.99
C MET A 182 -19.66 -9.50 -1.49
N ALA A 183 -19.01 -8.70 -0.64
CA ALA A 183 -19.11 -8.82 0.81
C ALA A 183 -20.55 -8.58 1.30
N GLU A 184 -21.27 -7.62 0.72
CA GLU A 184 -22.67 -7.33 1.07
C GLU A 184 -23.61 -8.49 0.73
N VAL A 185 -23.46 -9.08 -0.47
CA VAL A 185 -24.38 -10.11 -0.96
C VAL A 185 -24.03 -11.52 -0.48
N THR A 186 -22.79 -11.75 -0.07
CA THR A 186 -22.30 -13.08 0.32
C THR A 186 -21.48 -13.09 1.61
N PRO A 187 -22.05 -12.66 2.75
CA PRO A 187 -21.30 -12.49 4.00
C PRO A 187 -20.73 -13.80 4.58
N ASP A 188 -21.35 -14.94 4.29
CA ASP A 188 -20.92 -16.25 4.80
C ASP A 188 -19.87 -16.94 3.91
N HIS A 189 -19.52 -16.32 2.78
CA HIS A 189 -18.51 -16.87 1.89
C HIS A 189 -17.10 -16.62 2.40
N ARG A 190 -16.18 -17.47 1.93
CA ARG A 190 -14.74 -17.31 2.16
C ARG A 190 -14.14 -16.59 0.97
N LEU A 191 -13.43 -15.49 1.23
CA LEU A 191 -12.67 -14.77 0.23
C LEU A 191 -11.18 -15.10 0.38
N VAL A 192 -10.55 -15.45 -0.73
CA VAL A 192 -9.09 -15.60 -0.84
C VAL A 192 -8.59 -14.50 -1.77
N ILE A 193 -7.70 -13.66 -1.24
CA ILE A 193 -7.06 -12.59 -2.00
C ILE A 193 -5.61 -13.00 -2.27
N ILE A 194 -5.23 -12.94 -3.55
CA ILE A 194 -3.85 -13.16 -4.00
C ILE A 194 -3.39 -11.86 -4.67
N GLU A 195 -2.51 -11.14 -3.99
CA GLU A 195 -1.92 -9.91 -4.48
C GLU A 195 -0.45 -9.85 -4.08
N ASP A 196 0.32 -9.12 -4.86
CA ASP A 196 1.74 -8.89 -4.58
C ASP A 196 1.93 -7.79 -3.52
N THR A 197 1.12 -6.74 -3.61
CA THR A 197 1.06 -5.62 -2.67
C THR A 197 -0.36 -5.45 -2.15
N GLY A 198 -0.52 -5.21 -0.85
CA GLY A 198 -1.80 -5.11 -0.12
C GLY A 198 -2.71 -3.95 -0.55
N GLU A 199 -3.20 -3.94 -1.79
CA GLU A 199 -4.05 -2.89 -2.34
C GLU A 199 -5.55 -3.21 -2.21
N LEU A 200 -5.91 -4.49 -2.22
CA LEU A 200 -7.29 -4.94 -2.17
C LEU A 200 -7.87 -4.85 -0.75
N GLN A 201 -9.06 -4.26 -0.65
CA GLN A 201 -9.74 -3.98 0.61
C GLN A 201 -10.93 -4.93 0.80
N TRP A 202 -11.10 -5.40 2.04
CA TRP A 202 -12.18 -6.32 2.41
C TRP A 202 -12.64 -6.07 3.84
N ALA A 203 -13.96 -6.10 4.04
CA ALA A 203 -14.60 -5.59 5.27
C ALA A 203 -15.11 -6.68 6.25
N LEU A 204 -15.09 -7.97 5.91
CA LEU A 204 -15.72 -9.01 6.76
C LEU A 204 -14.69 -9.89 7.52
N PRO A 205 -15.10 -10.68 8.52
CA PRO A 205 -14.16 -11.46 9.33
C PRO A 205 -13.59 -12.72 8.64
N SER A 206 -14.24 -13.24 7.59
CA SER A 206 -14.00 -14.58 7.02
C SER A 206 -12.91 -14.68 5.96
N CYS A 207 -12.04 -13.67 5.82
CA CYS A 207 -10.97 -13.71 4.81
C CYS A 207 -9.73 -14.47 5.29
N LEU A 208 -9.29 -15.40 4.46
CA LEU A 208 -7.97 -16.02 4.56
C LEU A 208 -7.05 -15.31 3.57
N ILE A 209 -6.16 -14.44 4.07
CA ILE A 209 -5.14 -13.76 3.27
C ILE A 209 -3.80 -14.50 3.42
N LYS A 210 -3.26 -15.05 2.32
CA LYS A 210 -1.80 -15.19 2.04
C LYS A 210 -1.53 -15.93 0.72
N ALA A 211 -0.76 -15.32 -0.20
CA ALA A 211 0.70 -15.51 -0.28
C ALA A 211 1.30 -14.80 -1.51
N SER A 212 2.29 -13.93 -1.26
CA SER A 212 3.38 -13.66 -2.19
C SER A 212 4.10 -14.98 -2.53
N SER A 213 4.28 -15.17 -3.84
CA SER A 213 4.81 -16.32 -4.61
C SER A 213 5.19 -17.66 -3.92
N ARG A 214 4.72 -18.74 -4.58
CA ARG A 214 5.12 -20.17 -4.53
C ARG A 214 4.24 -21.13 -3.69
N LEU A 215 2.99 -21.35 -4.08
CA LEU A 215 2.32 -22.65 -3.94
C LEU A 215 1.31 -22.85 -5.09
N PRO A 216 1.17 -24.07 -5.66
CA PRO A 216 0.10 -24.39 -6.59
C PRO A 216 -1.15 -24.78 -5.79
N CYS A 217 -2.15 -23.91 -5.76
CA CYS A 217 -3.45 -24.22 -5.17
C CYS A 217 -4.56 -23.83 -6.16
N VAL A 218 -5.39 -24.80 -6.50
CA VAL A 218 -6.62 -24.65 -7.29
C VAL A 218 -7.72 -24.18 -6.34
N PHE A 219 -8.45 -23.08 -6.57
CA PHE A 219 -9.85 -22.82 -6.13
C PHE A 219 -10.38 -21.45 -6.64
N GLN A 220 -11.69 -21.28 -6.56
CA GLN A 220 -12.58 -20.47 -7.41
C GLN A 220 -12.76 -19.00 -6.95
N ALA A 221 -12.98 -18.11 -7.92
CA ALA A 221 -13.01 -16.63 -7.89
C ALA A 221 -11.62 -15.96 -7.85
N VAL A 222 -10.97 -15.94 -9.02
CA VAL A 222 -9.81 -15.09 -9.29
C VAL A 222 -10.34 -13.77 -9.83
N ILE A 223 -10.39 -12.71 -9.01
CA ILE A 223 -10.39 -11.36 -9.57
C ILE A 223 -8.95 -11.03 -9.91
N SER A 224 -8.57 -11.29 -11.17
CA SER A 224 -7.30 -10.83 -11.70
C SER A 224 -7.54 -9.43 -12.26
N ALA A 225 -6.82 -8.44 -11.74
CA ALA A 225 -6.59 -7.21 -12.50
C ALA A 225 -5.40 -7.50 -13.42
N VAL A 226 -5.62 -7.40 -14.73
CA VAL A 226 -4.55 -7.49 -15.76
C VAL A 226 -4.32 -6.10 -16.32
#